data_AF-A0A7S2P771-F1
#
_entry.id   AF-A0A7S2P771-F1
#
_cell.length_a   1.000
_cell.length_b   1.000
_cell.length_c   1.000
_cell.angle_alpha   90.00
_cell.angle_beta   90.00
_cell.angle_gamma   90.00
#
_symmetry.space_group_name_H-M   'P 1'
#
loop_
_entity.id
_entity.type
_entity.pdbx_description
1 polymer ?
#
loop_
_entity_poly.entity_id
_entity_poly.type
_entity_poly.pdbx_seq_one_letter_code
_entity_poly.pdbx_strand_id
1 'polypeptide(L)'
;EFRRVLFLHREGHYYVGEPVTPLALMWRDRQVSRWSVDTPDVEAQMLPERQAVVLEIRGGGRLRTADRVLVGQLNEEQLAEVNVAGKEPKGKLVRVEAADVDLAARKVAVAKVRGVVGAKSRCYADSWGRVAFQHMQRQNLTQSMSFQALMRTAIGDAAPAAGEAK
;
A
#
# COMPACT_ATOMS: atom_id res chain seq x y z
N GLU A 1 -9.16 4.61 19.79
CA GLU A 1 -7.78 4.14 20.05
C GLU A 1 -7.33 3.19 18.95
N PHE A 2 -6.31 3.56 18.18
CA PHE A 2 -5.73 2.68 17.16
C PHE A 2 -4.68 1.76 17.82
N ARG A 3 -5.10 0.60 18.30
CA ARG A 3 -4.16 -0.37 18.88
C ARG A 3 -3.45 -1.10 17.74
N ARG A 4 -2.16 -0.86 17.60
CA ARG A 4 -1.21 -1.68 16.82
C ARG A 4 -0.23 -2.23 17.85
N VAL A 5 0.17 -3.49 17.71
CA VAL A 5 1.14 -4.09 18.62
C VAL A 5 2.49 -4.09 17.93
N LEU A 6 3.48 -3.48 18.57
CA LEU A 6 4.87 -3.52 18.13
C LEU A 6 5.62 -4.43 19.09
N PHE A 7 6.09 -5.56 18.58
CA PHE A 7 6.99 -6.44 19.30
C PHE A 7 8.42 -5.99 19.02
N LEU A 8 9.13 -5.59 20.07
CA LEU A 8 10.54 -5.23 20.00
C LEU A 8 11.34 -6.26 20.78
N HIS A 9 12.45 -6.72 20.20
CA HIS A 9 13.41 -7.52 20.93
C HIS A 9 14.06 -6.64 22.01
N ARG A 10 14.14 -7.14 23.25
CA ARG A 10 14.64 -6.36 24.40
C ARG A 10 16.08 -5.88 24.22
N GLU A 11 16.89 -6.69 23.53
CA GLU A 11 18.31 -6.41 23.24
C GLU A 11 18.51 -5.80 21.84
N GLY A 12 17.42 -5.41 21.16
CA GLY A 12 17.51 -4.80 19.84
C GLY A 12 18.15 -3.42 19.92
N HIS A 13 19.30 -3.25 19.29
CA HIS A 13 19.92 -1.94 19.14
C HIS A 13 19.17 -1.11 18.08
N TYR A 14 19.06 0.19 18.33
CA TYR A 14 18.52 1.11 17.33
C TYR A 14 19.50 1.22 16.16
N TYR A 15 19.12 0.67 15.01
CA TYR A 15 19.92 0.69 13.80
C TYR A 15 19.08 1.22 12.63
N VAL A 16 19.58 2.27 11.97
CA VAL A 16 18.95 2.87 10.80
C VAL A 16 19.79 2.48 9.59
N GLY A 17 19.47 1.36 8.96
CA GLY A 17 20.22 0.87 7.79
C GLY A 17 19.45 -0.13 6.94
N GLU A 18 18.78 -1.10 7.57
CA GLU A 18 17.95 -2.07 6.85
C GLU A 18 16.47 -1.65 6.83
N PRO A 19 15.75 -1.85 5.70
CA PRO A 19 14.32 -1.51 5.59
C PRO A 19 13.41 -2.42 6.43
N VAL A 20 13.90 -3.61 6.82
CA VAL A 20 13.17 -4.59 7.64
C VAL A 20 14.17 -5.17 8.63
N THR A 21 13.82 -5.22 9.91
CA THR A 21 14.63 -5.87 10.94
C THR A 21 13.81 -6.98 11.61
N PRO A 22 14.38 -8.17 11.84
CA PRO A 22 13.68 -9.23 12.57
C PRO A 22 13.49 -8.87 14.06
N LEU A 23 14.19 -7.84 14.56
CA LEU A 23 14.15 -7.40 15.95
C LEU A 23 12.95 -6.49 16.26
N ALA A 24 12.19 -6.08 15.23
CA ALA A 24 10.98 -5.28 15.39
C ALA A 24 9.87 -5.80 14.48
N LEU A 25 8.81 -6.35 15.07
CA LEU A 25 7.65 -6.84 14.35
C LEU A 25 6.44 -5.96 14.66
N MET A 26 5.89 -5.31 13.64
CA MET A 26 4.62 -4.60 13.76
C MET A 26 3.46 -5.54 13.38
N TRP A 27 2.64 -5.90 14.36
CA TRP A 27 1.47 -6.74 14.19
C TRP A 27 0.19 -5.91 14.09
N ARG A 28 -0.59 -6.19 13.05
CA ARG A 28 -1.94 -5.65 12.87
C ARG A 28 -2.86 -6.80 12.52
N ASP A 29 -3.82 -7.05 13.40
CA ASP A 29 -4.86 -8.04 13.17
C ASP A 29 -6.23 -7.44 13.51
N ARG A 30 -7.28 -8.01 12.94
CA ARG A 30 -8.68 -7.64 13.17
C ARG A 30 -9.09 -7.81 14.63
N GLN A 31 -8.49 -8.76 15.37
CA GLN A 31 -8.79 -8.92 16.80
C GLN A 31 -8.10 -7.86 17.66
N VAL A 32 -6.95 -7.37 17.21
CA VAL A 32 -6.10 -6.42 17.97
C VAL A 32 -6.43 -4.96 17.62
N SER A 33 -6.89 -4.73 16.39
CA SER A 33 -7.23 -3.42 15.87
C SER A 33 -8.55 -3.48 15.13
N ARG A 34 -9.49 -2.63 15.55
CA ARG A 34 -10.76 -2.46 14.84
C ARG A 34 -10.51 -2.13 13.37
N TRP A 35 -9.51 -1.28 13.11
CA TRP A 35 -9.18 -0.69 11.79
C TRP A 35 -7.81 -1.16 11.29
N SER A 36 -7.71 -2.46 10.97
CA SER A 36 -6.47 -3.09 10.50
C SER A 36 -6.09 -2.71 9.06
N VAL A 37 -7.08 -2.58 8.17
CA VAL A 37 -6.90 -2.20 6.75
C VAL A 37 -7.18 -0.72 6.51
N ASP A 38 -8.40 -0.30 6.86
CA ASP A 38 -8.94 1.02 6.52
C ASP A 38 -9.33 1.79 7.76
N THR A 39 -9.05 3.09 7.70
CA THR A 39 -9.66 4.05 8.61
C THR A 39 -11.03 4.41 8.02
N PRO A 40 -12.11 4.40 8.82
CA PRO A 40 -13.40 4.89 8.35
C PRO A 40 -13.31 6.38 8.01
N ASP A 41 -14.35 6.90 7.38
CA ASP A 41 -14.50 8.34 7.11
C ASP A 41 -14.35 9.21 8.37
N VAL A 42 -14.33 10.53 8.18
CA VAL A 42 -14.18 11.51 9.27
C VAL A 42 -15.30 11.36 10.32
N GLU A 43 -16.43 10.79 9.93
CA GLU A 43 -17.62 10.53 10.76
C GLU A 43 -17.61 9.13 11.39
N ALA A 44 -16.58 8.33 11.11
CA ALA A 44 -16.38 6.96 11.54
C ALA A 44 -17.50 5.96 11.13
N GLN A 45 -18.29 6.28 10.11
CA GLN A 45 -19.50 5.53 9.74
C GLN A 45 -19.25 4.50 8.62
N MET A 46 -18.55 4.87 7.55
CA MET A 46 -18.34 3.97 6.42
C MET A 46 -16.88 3.60 6.19
N LEU A 47 -16.67 2.31 5.90
CA LEU A 47 -15.42 1.82 5.35
C LEU A 47 -15.38 2.18 3.85
N PRO A 48 -14.23 2.62 3.32
CA PRO A 48 -14.12 2.89 1.90
C PRO A 48 -14.36 1.60 1.11
N GLU A 49 -15.18 1.68 0.07
CA GLU A 49 -15.47 0.51 -0.80
C GLU A 49 -14.20 0.04 -1.52
N ARG A 50 -13.35 0.97 -1.93
CA ARG A 50 -12.12 0.72 -2.68
C ARG A 50 -10.87 0.98 -1.86
N GLN A 51 -9.82 0.22 -2.14
CA GLN A 51 -8.53 0.39 -1.50
C GLN A 51 -7.91 1.73 -1.89
N ALA A 52 -7.67 2.59 -0.91
CA ALA A 52 -6.96 3.85 -1.12
C ALA A 52 -5.45 3.63 -0.94
N VAL A 53 -4.67 3.99 -1.96
CA VAL A 53 -3.21 3.86 -1.98
C VAL A 53 -2.57 5.22 -2.26
N VAL A 54 -1.47 5.52 -1.57
CA VAL A 54 -0.67 6.71 -1.84
C VAL A 54 0.55 6.32 -2.69
N LEU A 55 0.69 6.89 -3.88
CA LEU A 55 1.77 6.58 -4.81
C LEU A 55 2.50 7.85 -5.24
N GLU A 56 3.76 7.70 -5.65
CA GLU A 56 4.55 8.80 -6.20
C GLU A 56 4.38 8.89 -7.72
N ILE A 57 4.11 10.09 -8.22
CA ILE A 57 4.04 10.35 -9.67
C ILE A 57 5.44 10.53 -10.24
N ARG A 58 5.73 9.80 -11.31
CA ARG A 58 6.93 9.88 -12.14
C ARG A 58 6.59 10.43 -13.53
N GLY A 59 7.62 10.64 -14.35
CA GLY A 59 7.46 11.28 -15.65
C GLY A 59 6.47 10.52 -16.53
N GLY A 60 5.58 11.26 -17.20
CA GLY A 60 4.50 10.71 -18.03
C GLY A 60 3.34 10.09 -17.23
N GLY A 61 3.14 10.47 -15.97
CA GLY A 61 2.01 10.00 -15.15
C GLY A 61 2.18 8.59 -14.56
N ARG A 62 3.37 8.01 -14.67
CA ARG A 62 3.67 6.69 -14.09
C ARG A 62 3.65 6.74 -12.56
N LEU A 63 3.12 5.71 -11.92
CA LEU A 63 2.97 5.62 -10.48
C LEU A 63 4.00 4.67 -9.88
N ARG A 64 4.61 5.10 -8.76
CA ARG A 64 5.68 4.37 -8.10
C ARG A 64 5.44 4.22 -6.60
N THR A 65 5.77 3.05 -6.06
CA THR A 65 5.77 2.77 -4.62
C THR A 65 7.01 3.32 -3.93
N ALA A 66 7.03 3.28 -2.59
CA ALA A 66 8.23 3.61 -1.80
C ALA A 66 9.43 2.72 -2.16
N ASP A 67 9.18 1.45 -2.46
CA ASP A 67 10.20 0.45 -2.83
C ASP A 67 10.68 0.60 -4.28
N ARG A 68 10.32 1.72 -4.93
CA ARG A 68 10.69 2.08 -6.31
C ARG A 68 10.10 1.17 -7.39
N VAL A 69 9.09 0.36 -7.07
CA VAL A 69 8.36 -0.46 -8.04
C VAL A 69 7.37 0.43 -8.80
N LEU A 70 7.37 0.34 -10.13
CA LEU A 70 6.37 0.99 -10.97
C LEU A 70 5.12 0.11 -11.04
N VAL A 71 3.98 0.67 -10.64
CA VAL A 71 2.74 -0.12 -10.43
C VAL A 71 1.62 0.26 -11.39
N GLY A 72 1.70 1.39 -12.06
CA GLY A 72 0.63 1.81 -12.97
C GLY A 72 0.93 3.13 -13.64
N GLN A 73 -0.05 3.63 -14.38
CA GLN A 73 0.03 4.92 -15.05
C GLN A 73 -1.35 5.58 -14.99
N LEU A 74 -1.37 6.89 -14.77
CA LEU A 74 -2.58 7.69 -14.84
C LEU A 74 -2.98 7.92 -16.31
N ASN A 75 -4.27 7.87 -16.58
CA ASN A 75 -4.82 8.27 -17.88
C ASN A 75 -4.72 9.80 -18.05
N GLU A 76 -4.88 10.29 -19.28
CA GLU A 76 -4.76 11.73 -19.60
C GLU A 76 -5.73 12.60 -18.78
N GLU A 77 -6.97 12.13 -18.60
CA GLU A 77 -7.99 12.78 -17.76
C GLU A 77 -7.55 12.87 -16.30
N GLN A 78 -7.08 11.75 -15.73
CA GLN A 78 -6.59 11.69 -14.35
C GLN A 78 -5.32 12.52 -14.15
N LEU A 79 -4.49 12.64 -15.19
CA LEU A 79 -3.30 13.47 -15.16
C LEU A 79 -3.68 14.96 -15.15
N ALA A 80 -4.73 15.34 -15.87
CA ALA A 80 -5.27 16.69 -15.86
C ALA A 80 -5.77 17.10 -14.46
N GLU A 81 -6.44 16.20 -13.74
CA GLU A 81 -6.90 16.43 -12.35
C GLU A 81 -5.73 16.70 -11.38
N VAL A 82 -4.57 16.10 -11.63
CA VAL A 82 -3.38 16.21 -10.77
C VAL A 82 -2.45 17.35 -11.21
N ASN A 83 -2.61 17.84 -12.44
CA ASN A 83 -1.85 18.94 -13.00
C ASN A 83 -2.29 20.28 -12.38
N VAL A 84 -1.78 20.56 -11.18
CA VAL A 84 -1.92 21.86 -10.54
C VAL A 84 -0.99 22.86 -11.22
N ALA A 85 -1.56 23.84 -11.92
CA ALA A 85 -0.89 25.03 -12.48
C ALA A 85 0.15 24.79 -13.59
N GLY A 86 -0.13 23.85 -14.52
CA GLY A 86 0.66 23.69 -15.75
C GLY A 86 2.09 23.14 -15.56
N LYS A 87 2.44 22.68 -14.36
CA LYS A 87 3.71 22.00 -14.07
C LYS A 87 3.50 20.50 -14.00
N GLU A 88 4.39 19.75 -14.65
CA GLU A 88 4.38 18.28 -14.60
C GLU A 88 4.39 17.80 -13.14
N PRO A 89 3.51 16.87 -12.73
CA PRO A 89 3.32 16.53 -11.32
C PRO A 89 4.40 15.58 -10.78
N LYS A 90 5.57 15.54 -11.43
CA LYS A 90 6.69 14.66 -11.10
C LYS A 90 7.17 14.87 -9.67
N GLY A 91 7.28 13.78 -8.92
CA GLY A 91 7.70 13.76 -7.51
C GLY A 91 6.62 14.26 -6.52
N LYS A 92 5.38 14.41 -6.97
CA LYS A 92 4.23 14.60 -6.07
C LYS A 92 3.68 13.23 -5.65
N LEU A 93 3.11 13.20 -4.45
CA LEU A 93 2.37 12.04 -3.97
C LEU A 93 0.90 12.23 -4.34
N VAL A 94 0.27 11.16 -4.82
CA VAL A 94 -1.15 11.13 -5.19
C VAL A 94 -1.84 10.02 -4.44
N ARG A 95 -3.03 10.31 -3.92
CA ARG A 95 -3.92 9.29 -3.35
C ARG A 95 -4.86 8.81 -4.44
N VAL A 96 -4.84 7.52 -4.70
CA VAL A 96 -5.69 6.85 -5.69
C VAL A 96 -6.55 5.79 -5.04
N GLU A 97 -7.73 5.56 -5.57
CA GLU A 97 -8.53 4.37 -5.30
C GLU A 97 -8.17 3.31 -6.33
N ALA A 98 -7.72 2.15 -5.87
CA ALA A 98 -7.46 1.01 -6.73
C ALA A 98 -8.79 0.35 -7.11
N ALA A 99 -9.00 0.15 -8.41
CA ALA A 99 -10.07 -0.70 -8.94
C ALA A 99 -9.73 -2.17 -8.68
N ASP A 100 -8.48 -2.52 -8.94
CA ASP A 100 -7.93 -3.85 -8.75
C ASP A 100 -6.42 -3.80 -8.54
N VAL A 101 -5.85 -4.86 -7.97
CA VAL A 101 -4.41 -5.02 -7.73
C VAL A 101 -3.96 -6.39 -8.23
N ASP A 102 -3.14 -6.39 -9.27
CA ASP A 102 -2.50 -7.61 -9.75
C ASP A 102 -1.23 -7.88 -8.94
N LEU A 103 -1.33 -8.85 -8.04
CA LEU A 103 -0.24 -9.23 -7.14
C LEU A 103 0.96 -9.83 -7.89
N ALA A 104 0.74 -10.51 -9.01
CA ALA A 104 1.79 -11.17 -9.77
C ALA A 104 2.53 -10.18 -10.68
N ALA A 105 1.80 -9.38 -11.45
CA ALA A 105 2.41 -8.36 -12.33
C ALA A 105 2.93 -7.13 -11.56
N ARG A 106 2.64 -7.05 -10.25
CA ARG A 106 2.90 -5.88 -9.40
C ARG A 106 2.26 -4.61 -9.96
N LYS A 107 1.00 -4.71 -10.38
CA LYS A 107 0.25 -3.60 -10.99
C LYS A 107 -0.96 -3.20 -10.15
N VAL A 108 -1.29 -1.91 -10.20
CA VAL A 108 -2.47 -1.32 -9.57
C VAL A 108 -3.29 -0.65 -10.67
N ALA A 109 -4.52 -1.12 -10.86
CA ALA A 109 -5.48 -0.48 -11.74
C ALA A 109 -6.10 0.72 -11.00
N VAL A 110 -5.93 1.93 -11.55
CA VAL A 110 -6.42 3.16 -10.91
C VAL A 110 -7.87 3.40 -11.30
N ALA A 111 -8.77 3.36 -10.32
CA ALA A 111 -10.19 3.65 -10.54
C ALA A 111 -10.45 5.16 -10.53
N LYS A 112 -9.93 5.85 -9.51
CA LYS A 112 -10.19 7.27 -9.27
C LYS A 112 -9.02 7.92 -8.56
N VAL A 113 -8.71 9.16 -8.92
CA VAL A 113 -7.77 9.99 -8.17
C VAL A 113 -8.54 10.76 -7.10
N ARG A 114 -8.13 10.62 -5.82
CA ARG A 114 -8.71 11.41 -4.72
C ARG A 114 -8.07 12.78 -4.56
N GLY A 115 -6.83 12.92 -5.03
CA GLY A 115 -6.12 14.19 -5.01
C GLY A 115 -4.65 14.04 -4.66
N VAL A 116 -3.96 15.18 -4.74
CA VAL A 116 -2.53 15.30 -4.43
C VAL A 116 -2.33 15.43 -2.93
N VAL A 117 -1.38 14.70 -2.37
CA VAL A 117 -1.03 14.77 -0.95
C VAL A 117 -0.01 15.91 -0.76
N GLY A 118 -0.43 16.97 -0.05
CA GLY A 118 0.35 18.21 0.11
C GLY A 118 1.53 18.13 1.08
N ALA A 119 1.52 17.20 2.06
CA ALA A 119 2.50 17.18 3.15
C ALA A 119 3.65 16.19 2.90
N LYS A 120 4.67 16.60 2.15
CA LYS A 120 5.87 15.78 1.87
C LYS A 120 6.67 15.35 3.11
N SER A 121 6.59 16.08 4.24
CA SER A 121 7.33 15.75 5.47
C SER A 121 6.67 14.68 6.35
N ARG A 122 5.40 14.35 6.10
CA ARG A 122 4.61 13.42 6.93
C ARG A 122 3.97 12.29 6.15
N CYS A 123 4.09 12.30 4.83
CA CYS A 123 3.52 11.29 3.96
C CYS A 123 4.60 10.73 3.04
N TYR A 124 4.63 9.41 2.94
CA TYR A 124 5.46 8.65 2.01
C TYR A 124 4.55 7.88 1.07
N ALA A 125 5.06 7.52 -0.10
CA ALA A 125 4.38 6.54 -0.94
C ALA A 125 4.23 5.23 -0.15
N ASP A 126 3.17 4.49 -0.41
CA ASP A 126 3.00 3.16 0.16
C ASP A 126 4.02 2.19 -0.45
N SER A 127 4.54 1.29 0.37
CA SER A 127 5.34 0.16 -0.08
C SER A 127 4.45 -0.87 -0.79
N TRP A 128 5.03 -1.65 -1.70
CA TRP A 128 4.28 -2.68 -2.41
C TRP A 128 3.72 -3.74 -1.45
N GLY A 129 4.52 -4.17 -0.46
CA GLY A 129 4.06 -5.11 0.55
C GLY A 129 2.83 -4.62 1.32
N ARG A 130 2.73 -3.30 1.57
CA ARG A 130 1.54 -2.71 2.18
C ARG A 130 0.33 -2.77 1.25
N VAL A 131 0.52 -2.47 -0.04
CA VAL A 131 -0.54 -2.52 -1.05
C VAL A 131 -1.08 -3.95 -1.20
N ALA A 132 -0.17 -4.92 -1.35
CA ALA A 132 -0.50 -6.33 -1.45
C ALA A 132 -1.23 -6.85 -0.21
N PHE A 133 -0.70 -6.55 0.99
CA PHE A 133 -1.33 -6.94 2.25
C PHE A 133 -2.77 -6.42 2.37
N GLN A 134 -2.98 -5.13 2.10
CA GLN A 134 -4.31 -4.53 2.16
C GLN A 134 -5.28 -5.17 1.14
N HIS A 135 -4.80 -5.47 -0.07
CA HIS A 135 -5.62 -6.13 -1.10
C HIS A 135 -6.03 -7.53 -0.66
N MET A 136 -5.07 -8.36 -0.23
CA MET A 136 -5.33 -9.72 0.26
C MET A 136 -6.28 -9.72 1.45
N GLN A 137 -6.11 -8.77 2.38
CA GLN A 137 -6.97 -8.68 3.57
C GLN A 137 -8.41 -8.27 3.20
N ARG A 138 -8.61 -7.37 2.22
CA ARG A 138 -9.94 -7.02 1.71
C ARG A 138 -10.64 -8.18 1.01
N GLN A 139 -9.89 -9.03 0.32
CA GLN A 139 -10.40 -10.24 -0.32
C GLN A 139 -10.59 -11.42 0.65
N ASN A 140 -10.38 -11.21 1.95
CA ASN A 140 -10.43 -12.26 2.99
C ASN A 140 -9.47 -13.43 2.73
N LEU A 141 -8.36 -13.20 2.01
CA LEU A 141 -7.31 -14.19 1.75
C LEU A 141 -6.37 -14.38 2.95
N THR A 142 -6.85 -14.15 4.17
CA THR A 142 -6.06 -14.12 5.41
C THR A 142 -5.38 -15.44 5.74
N GLN A 143 -5.94 -16.58 5.32
CA GLN A 143 -5.31 -17.88 5.50
C GLN A 143 -4.07 -18.08 4.62
N SER A 144 -3.99 -17.38 3.50
CA SER A 144 -2.84 -17.39 2.58
C SER A 144 -1.80 -16.30 2.89
N MET A 145 -2.12 -15.38 3.80
CA MET A 145 -1.24 -14.28 4.20
C MET A 145 -0.14 -14.76 5.16
N SER A 146 0.82 -15.53 4.63
CA SER A 146 2.07 -15.84 5.33
C SER A 146 3.15 -14.81 4.97
N PHE A 147 4.17 -14.68 5.82
CA PHE A 147 5.36 -13.89 5.51
C PHE A 147 5.99 -14.31 4.17
N GLN A 148 6.05 -15.62 3.92
CA GLN A 148 6.58 -16.17 2.67
C GLN A 148 5.73 -15.77 1.46
N ALA A 149 4.40 -15.81 1.56
CA ALA A 149 3.50 -15.39 0.50
C ALA A 149 3.66 -13.88 0.20
N LEU A 150 3.72 -13.04 1.24
CA LEU A 150 3.94 -11.60 1.07
C LEU A 150 5.33 -11.31 0.49
N MET A 151 6.37 -12.01 0.92
CA MET A 151 7.72 -11.86 0.36
C MET A 151 7.78 -12.28 -1.11
N ARG A 152 7.12 -13.38 -1.50
CA ARG A 152 7.00 -13.79 -2.90
C ARG A 152 6.33 -12.70 -3.74
N THR A 153 5.17 -12.20 -3.29
CA THR A 153 4.49 -11.09 -3.99
C THR A 153 5.35 -9.81 -4.03
N ALA A 154 6.17 -9.55 -3.01
CA ALA A 154 7.08 -8.42 -3.00
C ALA A 154 8.20 -8.54 -4.02
N ILE A 155 8.73 -9.75 -4.20
CA ILE A 155 9.76 -10.08 -5.18
C ILE A 155 9.15 -10.22 -6.60
N GLY A 156 7.81 -10.30 -6.71
CA GLY A 156 7.06 -10.46 -7.96
C GLY A 156 6.92 -11.90 -8.40
N ASP A 157 7.08 -12.83 -7.47
CA ASP A 157 6.81 -14.24 -7.65
C ASP A 157 5.38 -14.50 -7.17
N ALA A 158 4.55 -15.11 -8.00
CA ALA A 158 3.14 -15.30 -7.67
C ALA A 158 3.02 -16.17 -6.40
N ALA A 159 2.20 -15.72 -5.44
CA ALA A 159 1.79 -16.62 -4.35
C ALA A 159 0.96 -17.77 -4.95
N PRO A 160 1.13 -19.02 -4.49
CA PRO A 160 0.33 -20.12 -4.98
C PRO A 160 -1.15 -19.82 -4.74
N ALA A 161 -1.97 -20.03 -5.76
CA ALA A 161 -3.41 -19.95 -5.64
C ALA A 161 -3.86 -20.88 -4.50
N ALA A 162 -4.80 -20.41 -3.68
CA ALA A 162 -5.45 -21.22 -2.66
C ALA A 162 -6.17 -22.39 -3.37
N GLY A 163 -5.51 -23.54 -3.46
CA GLY A 163 -6.00 -24.69 -4.22
C GLY A 163 -5.01 -25.85 -4.38
N GLU A 164 -3.70 -25.63 -4.22
CA GLU A 164 -2.70 -26.71 -4.30
C GLU A 164 -2.18 -27.07 -2.90
N ALA A 165 -3.06 -27.65 -2.09
CA ALA A 165 -2.66 -28.50 -0.99
C ALA A 165 -3.48 -29.80 -1.12
N LYS A 166 -2.85 -30.81 -1.74
CA LYS A 166 -3.23 -32.21 -1.55
C LYS A 166 -2.31 -32.81 -0.51
#